data_AF-A0A7M2XSZ8-F1
#
_entry.id   AF-A0A7M2XSZ8-F1
#
_cell.length_a   1.000
_cell.length_b   1.000
_cell.length_c   1.000
_cell.angle_alpha   90.00
_cell.angle_beta   90.00
_cell.angle_gamma   90.00
#
_symmetry.space_group_name_H-M   'P 1'
#
loop_
_entity.id
_entity.type
_entity.pdbx_description
1 polymer ?
#
loop_
_entity_poly.entity_id
_entity_poly.type
_entity_poly.pdbx_seq_one_letter_code
_entity_poly.pdbx_strand_id
1 'polypeptide(L)'
;MMPMSSADHELVTTMKQREFHIKRRQRATDAIHYELRRYRALIVAAVAVLVATALLCMLFALRNTLPAAWGWWRPAIVTALIGAILGAYIGQSLLHTGYGRKLVAGKENRVREKYSADLHAGRRWLQYYYKGENISGYVSQILYFIEAERRFDSVDAALAGAKASRRPGTDVADRAMDRFNHAAAHTNLAAIASTDRFGQPSIRLMRFVTSDRPGIWYVTTAPDSPKVEEFEHGRLALLTQPTESGDTISSNRVRTKCLGTSFATITELYRTQVPGYLNGLTEDEQQRELVYELTLESATVDNWLEHDVVEFRSWERPEPDRQ
;
A
#
# COMPACT_ATOMS: atom_id res chain seq x y z
N MET A 1 38.64 15.62 -6.33
CA MET A 1 37.26 15.90 -5.93
C MET A 1 37.19 17.34 -5.48
N MET A 2 36.29 18.11 -6.06
CA MET A 2 36.05 19.48 -5.61
C MET A 2 35.14 19.40 -4.37
N PRO A 3 35.35 20.25 -3.36
CA PRO A 3 34.45 20.28 -2.22
C PRO A 3 33.05 20.67 -2.68
N MET A 4 32.07 19.93 -2.18
CA MET A 4 30.64 20.16 -2.45
C MET A 4 30.25 21.60 -2.07
N SER A 5 29.37 22.23 -2.85
CA SER A 5 28.92 23.60 -2.55
C SER A 5 28.21 23.68 -1.18
N SER A 6 28.22 24.85 -0.53
CA SER A 6 27.51 25.02 0.75
C SER A 6 26.00 24.76 0.63
N ALA A 7 25.41 25.15 -0.51
CA ALA A 7 24.00 24.92 -0.82
C ALA A 7 23.69 23.41 -0.98
N ASP A 8 24.53 22.68 -1.73
CA ASP A 8 24.40 21.22 -1.83
C ASP A 8 24.60 20.54 -0.47
N HIS A 9 25.47 21.09 0.38
CA HIS A 9 25.72 20.52 1.70
C HIS A 9 24.51 20.66 2.62
N GLU A 10 23.85 21.82 2.57
CA GLU A 10 22.58 22.05 3.27
C GLU A 10 21.48 21.11 2.74
N LEU A 11 21.34 20.97 1.42
CA LEU A 11 20.39 20.03 0.80
C LEU A 11 20.63 18.57 1.23
N VAL A 12 21.88 18.12 1.27
CA VAL A 12 22.22 16.77 1.74
C VAL A 12 21.86 16.62 3.23
N THR A 13 22.08 17.63 4.06
CA THR A 13 21.70 17.56 5.48
C THR A 13 20.19 17.48 5.69
N THR A 14 19.39 18.21 4.91
CA THR A 14 17.93 18.13 5.00
C THR A 14 17.41 16.79 4.47
N MET A 15 18.01 16.24 3.40
CA MET A 15 17.75 14.88 2.91
C MET A 15 18.02 13.82 3.99
N LYS A 16 19.12 13.93 4.74
CA LYS A 16 19.41 13.02 5.87
C LYS A 16 18.37 13.11 6.98
N GLN A 17 17.97 14.32 7.36
CA GLN A 17 16.95 14.52 8.37
C GLN A 17 15.63 13.88 7.93
N ARG A 18 15.24 14.04 6.66
CA ARG A 18 14.10 13.34 6.05
C ARG A 18 14.24 11.82 6.19
N GLU A 19 15.35 11.23 5.75
CA GLU A 19 15.55 9.78 5.83
C GLU A 19 15.53 9.25 7.27
N PHE A 20 16.08 10.02 8.20
CA PHE A 20 16.00 9.70 9.63
C PHE A 20 14.54 9.65 10.11
N HIS A 21 13.72 10.63 9.73
CA HIS A 21 12.29 10.65 10.08
C HIS A 21 11.50 9.50 9.44
N ILE A 22 11.77 9.17 8.17
CA ILE A 22 11.15 8.01 7.49
C ILE A 22 11.51 6.71 8.22
N LYS A 23 12.79 6.47 8.50
CA LYS A 23 13.25 5.27 9.24
C LYS A 23 12.67 5.21 10.65
N ARG A 24 12.53 6.35 11.33
CA ARG A 24 11.92 6.41 12.67
C ARG A 24 10.44 6.03 12.63
N ARG A 25 9.70 6.51 11.62
CA ARG A 25 8.31 6.12 11.39
C ARG A 25 8.19 4.63 11.05
N GLN A 26 9.07 4.09 10.22
CA GLN A 26 9.13 2.67 9.90
C GLN A 26 9.26 1.83 11.18
N ARG A 27 10.21 2.16 12.06
CA ARG A 27 10.39 1.48 13.35
C ARG A 27 9.15 1.56 14.23
N ALA A 28 8.48 2.71 14.26
CA ALA A 28 7.22 2.87 14.99
C ALA A 28 6.12 1.96 14.42
N THR A 29 5.94 1.94 13.10
CA THR A 29 4.98 1.06 12.42
C THR A 29 5.26 -0.42 12.69
N ASP A 30 6.52 -0.84 12.57
CA ASP A 30 6.94 -2.22 12.84
C ASP A 30 6.68 -2.60 14.30
N ALA A 31 6.96 -1.68 15.23
CA ALA A 31 6.67 -1.88 16.65
C ALA A 31 5.17 -2.02 16.91
N ILE A 32 4.32 -1.22 16.25
CA ILE A 32 2.85 -1.33 16.35
C ILE A 32 2.40 -2.72 15.87
N HIS A 33 2.83 -3.14 14.68
CA HIS A 33 2.46 -4.44 14.11
C HIS A 33 2.93 -5.60 14.99
N TYR A 34 4.17 -5.53 15.49
CA TYR A 34 4.73 -6.53 16.39
C TYR A 34 3.95 -6.59 17.71
N GLU A 35 3.69 -5.45 18.36
CA GLU A 35 2.93 -5.39 19.61
C GLU A 35 1.51 -5.96 19.43
N LEU A 36 0.84 -5.64 18.32
CA LEU A 36 -0.51 -6.15 18.03
C LEU A 36 -0.52 -7.65 17.73
N ARG A 37 0.43 -8.13 16.93
CA ARG A 37 0.57 -9.56 16.64
C ARG A 37 0.86 -10.35 17.92
N ARG A 38 1.78 -9.85 18.75
CA ARG A 38 2.09 -10.43 20.06
C ARG A 38 0.87 -10.42 20.98
N TYR A 39 0.11 -9.32 21.02
CA TYR A 39 -1.09 -9.23 21.85
C TYR A 39 -2.17 -10.25 21.43
N ARG A 40 -2.43 -10.40 20.12
CA ARG A 40 -3.33 -11.45 19.60
C ARG A 40 -2.84 -12.84 19.99
N ALA A 41 -1.55 -13.12 19.83
CA ALA A 41 -0.96 -14.40 20.23
C ALA A 41 -1.09 -14.66 21.74
N LEU A 42 -0.91 -13.64 22.58
CA LEU A 42 -1.08 -13.74 24.03
C LEU A 42 -2.53 -14.05 24.42
N ILE A 43 -3.53 -13.43 23.76
CA ILE A 43 -4.95 -13.75 23.98
C ILE A 43 -5.21 -15.23 23.66
N VAL A 44 -4.76 -15.70 22.49
CA VAL A 44 -4.93 -17.09 22.06
C VAL A 44 -4.24 -18.06 23.03
N ALA A 45 -3.00 -17.75 23.43
CA ALA A 45 -2.26 -18.56 24.39
C ALA A 45 -2.93 -18.60 25.78
N ALA A 46 -3.48 -17.47 26.25
CA ALA A 46 -4.21 -17.41 27.52
C ALA A 46 -5.47 -18.29 27.49
N VAL A 47 -6.24 -18.24 26.40
CA VAL A 47 -7.42 -19.12 26.23
C VAL A 47 -6.98 -20.59 26.13
N ALA A 48 -5.90 -20.89 25.41
CA ALA A 48 -5.34 -22.24 25.34
C ALA A 48 -4.97 -22.81 26.71
N VAL A 49 -4.28 -22.01 27.55
CA VAL A 49 -3.92 -22.40 28.92
C VAL A 49 -5.16 -22.58 29.79
N LEU A 50 -6.15 -21.69 29.70
CA LEU A 50 -7.39 -21.79 30.47
C LEU A 50 -8.17 -23.08 30.13
N VAL A 51 -8.31 -23.41 28.83
CA VAL A 51 -9.01 -24.62 28.39
C VAL A 51 -8.24 -25.89 28.77
N ALA A 52 -6.92 -25.90 28.59
CA ALA A 52 -6.07 -27.02 29.02
C ALA A 52 -6.17 -27.25 30.54
N THR A 53 -6.13 -26.18 31.33
CA THR A 53 -6.27 -26.27 32.79
C THR A 53 -7.65 -26.78 33.20
N ALA A 54 -8.72 -26.30 32.57
CA ALA A 54 -10.08 -26.76 32.85
C ALA A 54 -10.25 -28.27 32.56
N LEU A 55 -9.71 -28.76 31.44
CA LEU A 55 -9.75 -30.18 31.10
C LEU A 55 -8.88 -31.03 32.04
N LEU A 56 -7.72 -30.53 32.47
CA LEU A 56 -6.90 -31.20 33.48
C LEU A 56 -7.61 -31.29 34.83
N CYS A 57 -8.31 -30.24 35.26
CA CYS A 57 -9.14 -30.27 36.47
C CYS A 57 -10.27 -31.31 36.35
N MET A 58 -10.91 -31.40 35.19
CA MET A 58 -11.95 -32.40 34.92
C MET A 58 -11.38 -33.83 34.97
N LEU A 59 -10.22 -34.05 34.34
CA LEU A 59 -9.50 -35.34 34.39
C LEU A 59 -9.11 -35.71 35.83
N PHE A 60 -8.64 -34.73 36.61
CA PHE A 60 -8.27 -34.92 38.01
C PHE A 60 -9.49 -35.30 38.87
N ALA A 61 -10.64 -34.68 38.64
CA ALA A 61 -11.89 -35.06 39.33
C ALA A 61 -12.33 -36.49 38.99
N LEU A 62 -12.04 -36.97 37.77
CA LEU A 62 -12.32 -38.33 37.30
C LEU A 62 -11.19 -39.32 37.62
N ARG A 63 -10.18 -38.94 38.42
CA ARG A 63 -9.01 -39.78 38.70
C ARG A 63 -9.38 -41.15 39.27
N ASN A 64 -10.39 -41.21 40.12
CA ASN A 64 -10.79 -42.45 40.80
C ASN A 64 -11.52 -43.44 39.89
N THR A 65 -11.93 -43.03 38.69
CA THR A 65 -12.61 -43.89 37.70
C THR A 65 -11.65 -44.41 36.62
N LEU A 66 -10.37 -44.02 36.65
CA LEU A 66 -9.39 -44.42 35.64
C LEU A 66 -8.66 -45.72 36.03
N PRO A 67 -8.39 -46.64 35.07
CA PRO A 67 -7.64 -47.86 35.33
C PRO A 67 -6.22 -47.55 35.85
N ALA A 68 -5.83 -48.19 36.96
CA ALA A 68 -4.52 -48.00 37.60
C ALA A 68 -3.32 -48.32 36.66
N ALA A 69 -3.54 -49.15 35.64
CA ALA A 69 -2.52 -49.63 34.70
C ALA A 69 -1.91 -48.55 33.79
N TRP A 70 -2.56 -47.39 33.61
CA TRP A 70 -2.10 -46.38 32.65
C TRP A 70 -1.09 -45.37 33.21
N GLY A 71 -0.98 -45.23 34.53
CA GLY A 71 -0.22 -44.15 35.16
C GLY A 71 -0.84 -42.78 34.88
N TRP A 72 -1.04 -41.97 35.92
CA TRP A 72 -1.83 -40.73 35.82
C TRP A 72 -1.24 -39.66 34.88
N TRP A 73 0.06 -39.72 34.59
CA TRP A 73 0.78 -38.70 33.82
C TRP A 73 0.52 -38.77 32.31
N ARG A 74 0.34 -39.98 31.74
CA ARG A 74 0.05 -40.17 30.31
C ARG A 74 -1.26 -39.51 29.87
N PRO A 75 -2.42 -39.79 30.51
CA PRO A 75 -3.67 -39.11 30.16
C PRO A 75 -3.58 -37.61 30.44
N ALA A 76 -2.87 -37.17 31.49
CA ALA A 76 -2.68 -35.75 31.76
C ALA A 76 -1.97 -35.02 30.61
N ILE A 77 -0.89 -35.57 30.06
CA ILE A 77 -0.19 -34.97 28.91
C ILE A 77 -1.12 -34.88 27.68
N VAL A 78 -1.82 -35.97 27.37
CA VAL A 78 -2.74 -36.01 26.22
C VAL A 78 -3.86 -34.99 26.40
N THR A 79 -4.48 -34.93 27.58
CA THR A 79 -5.53 -33.95 27.90
C THR A 79 -5.02 -32.51 27.84
N ALA A 80 -3.80 -32.24 28.31
CA ALA A 80 -3.20 -30.91 28.21
C ALA A 80 -2.98 -30.49 26.74
N LEU A 81 -2.48 -31.41 25.90
CA LEU A 81 -2.28 -31.15 24.46
C LEU A 81 -3.61 -30.90 23.73
N ILE A 82 -4.61 -31.76 23.95
CA ILE A 82 -5.96 -31.61 23.37
C ILE A 82 -6.55 -30.27 23.82
N GLY A 83 -6.43 -29.93 25.10
CA GLY A 83 -6.93 -28.66 25.64
C GLY A 83 -6.23 -27.44 25.09
N ALA A 84 -4.92 -27.51 24.87
CA ALA A 84 -4.16 -26.43 24.24
C ALA A 84 -4.59 -26.20 22.79
N ILE A 85 -4.78 -27.26 22.00
CA ILE A 85 -5.25 -27.18 20.61
C ILE A 85 -6.67 -26.61 20.56
N LEU A 86 -7.59 -27.16 21.36
CA LEU A 86 -8.98 -26.71 21.41
C LEU A 86 -9.08 -25.26 21.88
N GLY A 87 -8.33 -24.89 22.92
CA GLY A 87 -8.33 -23.52 23.42
C GLY A 87 -7.65 -22.53 22.47
N ALA A 88 -6.65 -22.96 21.69
CA ALA A 88 -6.11 -22.12 20.62
C ALA A 88 -7.16 -21.86 19.52
N TYR A 89 -7.94 -22.87 19.14
CA TYR A 89 -9.03 -22.73 18.18
C TYR A 89 -10.14 -21.79 18.69
N ILE A 90 -10.57 -21.97 19.95
CA ILE A 90 -11.54 -21.08 20.60
C ILE A 90 -10.99 -19.65 20.70
N GLY A 91 -9.72 -19.50 21.07
CA GLY A 91 -9.05 -18.20 21.16
C GLY A 91 -8.98 -17.48 19.82
N GLN A 92 -8.69 -18.19 18.72
CA GLN A 92 -8.74 -17.63 17.37
C GLN A 92 -10.16 -17.19 16.99
N SER A 93 -11.16 -18.05 17.24
CA SER A 93 -12.56 -17.71 16.99
C SER A 93 -13.00 -16.47 17.78
N LEU A 94 -12.57 -16.35 19.04
CA LEU A 94 -12.85 -15.20 19.90
C LEU A 94 -12.36 -13.88 19.29
N LEU A 95 -11.19 -13.87 18.63
CA LEU A 95 -10.66 -12.67 17.98
C LEU A 95 -11.57 -12.15 16.84
N HIS A 96 -12.36 -13.01 16.21
CA HIS A 96 -13.31 -12.62 15.16
C HIS A 96 -14.66 -12.13 15.70
N THR A 97 -14.97 -12.40 16.97
CA THR A 97 -16.19 -11.90 17.62
C THR A 97 -16.15 -10.38 17.84
N GLY A 98 -17.31 -9.78 18.09
CA GLY A 98 -17.40 -8.34 18.39
C GLY A 98 -16.63 -7.93 19.65
N TYR A 99 -16.55 -8.82 20.65
CA TYR A 99 -15.81 -8.57 21.88
C TYR A 99 -14.29 -8.63 21.66
N GLY A 100 -13.80 -9.67 20.97
CA GLY A 100 -12.38 -9.79 20.61
C GLY A 100 -11.89 -8.62 19.75
N ARG A 101 -12.69 -8.20 18.77
CA ARG A 101 -12.40 -7.01 17.96
C ARG A 101 -12.30 -5.73 18.80
N LYS A 102 -13.21 -5.51 19.75
CA LYS A 102 -13.14 -4.37 20.67
C LYS A 102 -11.87 -4.39 21.54
N LEU A 103 -11.47 -5.55 22.05
CA LEU A 103 -10.24 -5.70 22.84
C LEU A 103 -8.98 -5.37 22.02
N VAL A 104 -8.90 -5.89 20.81
CA VAL A 104 -7.77 -5.62 19.90
C VAL A 104 -7.76 -4.14 19.51
N ALA A 105 -8.91 -3.56 19.17
CA ALA A 105 -9.05 -2.15 18.83
C ALA A 105 -8.62 -1.22 19.98
N GLY A 106 -8.96 -1.57 21.24
CA GLY A 106 -8.52 -0.81 22.41
C GLY A 106 -7.00 -0.81 22.58
N LYS A 107 -6.35 -1.97 22.39
CA LYS A 107 -4.89 -2.06 22.41
C LYS A 107 -4.27 -1.33 21.22
N GLU A 108 -4.86 -1.43 20.03
CA GLU A 108 -4.42 -0.71 18.84
C GLU A 108 -4.45 0.79 19.03
N ASN A 109 -5.54 1.36 19.55
CA ASN A 109 -5.62 2.79 19.81
C ASN A 109 -4.54 3.25 20.79
N ARG A 110 -4.33 2.52 21.89
CA ARG A 110 -3.29 2.85 22.88
C ARG A 110 -1.88 2.79 22.30
N VAL A 111 -1.62 1.81 21.44
CA VAL A 111 -0.30 1.64 20.80
C VAL A 111 -0.10 2.70 19.72
N ARG A 112 -1.12 3.04 18.93
CA ARG A 112 -1.07 4.15 17.98
C ARG A 112 -0.86 5.49 18.67
N GLU A 113 -1.52 5.73 19.80
CA GLU A 113 -1.35 6.95 20.61
C GLU A 113 0.09 7.09 21.12
N LYS A 114 0.67 6.00 21.64
CA LYS A 114 2.08 5.94 22.07
C LYS A 114 3.06 6.34 20.96
N TYR A 115 2.81 5.93 19.72
CA TYR A 115 3.66 6.24 18.56
C TYR A 115 3.14 7.41 17.71
N SER A 116 2.12 8.14 18.17
CA SER A 116 1.43 9.16 17.38
C SER A 116 2.38 10.25 16.86
N ALA A 117 3.29 10.72 17.70
CA ALA A 117 4.29 11.73 17.31
C ALA A 117 5.14 11.27 16.12
N ASP A 118 5.64 10.03 16.16
CA ASP A 118 6.46 9.47 15.08
C ASP A 118 5.66 9.24 13.80
N LEU A 119 4.39 8.85 13.93
CA LEU A 119 3.47 8.65 12.81
C LEU A 119 3.05 9.99 12.15
N HIS A 120 2.84 11.04 12.94
CA HIS A 120 2.41 12.36 12.44
C HIS A 120 3.56 13.19 11.88
N ALA A 121 4.72 13.20 12.53
CA ALA A 121 5.88 13.97 12.07
C ALA A 121 6.39 13.50 10.71
N GLY A 122 6.30 12.21 10.40
CA GLY A 122 6.80 11.63 9.16
C GLY A 122 6.01 12.00 7.90
N ARG A 123 4.72 12.37 8.00
CA ARG A 123 3.90 12.70 6.81
C ARG A 123 4.39 13.94 6.06
N ARG A 124 4.99 14.91 6.77
CA ARG A 124 5.55 16.13 6.19
C ARG A 124 6.75 15.87 5.28
N TRP A 125 7.43 14.73 5.47
CA TRP A 125 8.70 14.42 4.82
C TRP A 125 8.58 13.38 3.71
N LEU A 126 7.36 12.90 3.38
CA LEU A 126 7.19 11.94 2.29
C LEU A 126 7.57 12.55 0.94
N GLN A 127 7.20 13.81 0.72
CA GLN A 127 7.52 14.54 -0.51
C GLN A 127 8.72 15.46 -0.30
N TYR A 128 9.71 15.32 -1.17
CA TYR A 128 10.91 16.14 -1.25
C TYR A 128 11.04 16.69 -2.67
N TYR A 129 10.85 17.99 -2.81
CA TYR A 129 10.93 18.68 -4.09
C TYR A 129 12.29 19.36 -4.23
N TYR A 130 12.89 19.21 -5.41
CA TYR A 130 14.10 19.90 -5.79
C TYR A 130 13.93 20.44 -7.20
N LYS A 131 14.10 21.76 -7.37
CA LYS A 131 13.86 22.49 -8.64
C LYS A 131 12.50 22.17 -9.29
N GLY A 132 11.45 22.05 -8.47
CA GLY A 132 10.07 21.78 -8.92
C GLY A 132 9.78 20.31 -9.26
N GLU A 133 10.77 19.43 -9.15
CA GLU A 133 10.60 17.99 -9.37
C GLU A 133 10.52 17.24 -8.03
N ASN A 134 9.59 16.29 -7.92
CA ASN A 134 9.56 15.38 -6.78
C ASN A 134 10.69 14.35 -6.90
N ILE A 135 11.73 14.49 -6.07
CA ILE A 135 12.91 13.59 -6.07
C ILE A 135 12.91 12.61 -4.89
N SER A 136 11.81 12.52 -4.16
CA SER A 136 11.63 11.69 -2.95
C SER A 136 12.17 10.27 -3.07
N GLY A 137 11.88 9.60 -4.20
CA GLY A 137 12.34 8.24 -4.45
C GLY A 137 13.84 8.14 -4.66
N TYR A 138 14.50 9.20 -5.13
CA TYR A 138 15.94 9.20 -5.41
C TYR A 138 16.79 9.56 -4.19
N VAL A 139 16.20 10.12 -3.13
CA VAL A 139 16.94 10.64 -1.96
C VAL A 139 17.91 9.63 -1.37
N SER A 140 17.49 8.39 -1.11
CA SER A 140 18.36 7.36 -0.53
C SER A 140 19.55 7.03 -1.43
N GLN A 141 19.34 7.04 -2.75
CA GLN A 141 20.38 6.75 -3.74
C GLN A 141 21.33 7.94 -3.95
N ILE A 142 20.81 9.16 -3.91
CA ILE A 142 21.60 10.40 -3.90
C ILE A 142 22.53 10.42 -2.69
N LEU A 143 22.00 10.14 -1.50
CA LEU A 143 22.81 10.07 -0.27
C LEU A 143 23.86 8.97 -0.37
N TYR A 144 23.51 7.79 -0.89
CA TYR A 144 24.47 6.70 -1.09
C TYR A 144 25.61 7.11 -2.05
N PHE A 145 25.31 7.73 -3.19
CA PHE A 145 26.35 8.15 -4.14
C PHE A 145 27.25 9.26 -3.61
N ILE A 146 26.68 10.22 -2.87
CA ILE A 146 27.44 11.35 -2.32
C ILE A 146 28.27 10.91 -1.10
N GLU A 147 27.71 10.12 -0.20
CA GLU A 147 28.35 9.83 1.09
C GLU A 147 29.15 8.53 1.13
N ALA A 148 28.55 7.45 0.61
CA ALA A 148 29.16 6.12 0.70
C ALA A 148 30.15 5.90 -0.44
N GLU A 149 29.73 6.18 -1.68
CA GLU A 149 30.62 6.03 -2.84
C GLU A 149 31.51 7.24 -3.09
N ARG A 150 31.15 8.42 -2.53
CA ARG A 150 31.80 9.71 -2.83
C ARG A 150 31.97 9.93 -4.33
N ARG A 151 30.99 9.48 -5.11
CA ARG A 151 31.05 9.41 -6.57
C ARG A 151 30.73 10.76 -7.22
N PHE A 152 29.92 11.59 -6.54
CA PHE A 152 29.49 12.89 -7.05
C PHE A 152 29.70 13.99 -6.00
N ASP A 153 30.16 15.14 -6.47
CA ASP A 153 30.42 16.35 -5.67
C ASP A 153 29.28 17.38 -5.78
N SER A 154 28.08 16.97 -6.25
CA SER A 154 26.88 17.82 -6.29
C SER A 154 25.58 17.01 -6.28
N VAL A 155 24.49 17.61 -5.78
CA VAL A 155 23.16 16.97 -5.77
C VAL A 155 22.63 16.77 -7.18
N ASP A 156 22.87 17.72 -8.09
CA ASP A 156 22.46 17.63 -9.50
C ASP A 156 23.09 16.41 -10.21
N ALA A 157 24.39 16.19 -10.03
CA ALA A 157 25.10 15.07 -10.65
C ALA A 157 24.65 13.73 -10.04
N ALA A 158 24.47 13.68 -8.71
CA ALA A 158 23.98 12.50 -8.02
C ALA A 158 22.54 12.14 -8.43
N LEU A 159 21.66 13.13 -8.59
CA LEU A 159 20.29 12.93 -9.07
C LEU A 159 20.29 12.41 -10.51
N ALA A 160 21.10 12.98 -11.39
CA ALA A 160 21.23 12.48 -12.77
C ALA A 160 21.73 11.03 -12.81
N GLY A 161 22.71 10.68 -11.98
CA GLY A 161 23.20 9.32 -11.81
C GLY A 161 22.14 8.36 -11.26
N ALA A 162 21.34 8.81 -10.27
CA ALA A 162 20.27 8.00 -9.68
C ALA A 162 19.16 7.71 -10.70
N LYS A 163 18.75 8.72 -11.48
CA LYS A 163 17.81 8.54 -12.59
C LYS A 163 18.33 7.57 -13.65
N ALA A 164 19.60 7.68 -14.02
CA ALA A 164 20.22 6.75 -14.97
C ALA A 164 20.21 5.30 -14.45
N SER A 165 20.30 5.11 -13.13
CA SER A 165 20.30 3.80 -12.47
C SER A 165 18.91 3.19 -12.28
N ARG A 166 17.83 3.95 -12.51
CA ARG A 166 16.42 3.49 -12.43
C ARG A 166 15.74 3.34 -13.79
N ARG A 167 16.52 3.29 -14.88
CA ARG A 167 15.97 3.05 -16.20
C ARG A 167 15.33 1.64 -16.27
N PRO A 168 14.32 1.45 -17.14
CA PRO A 168 13.74 0.14 -17.43
C PRO A 168 14.79 -0.95 -17.65
N GLY A 169 14.52 -2.16 -17.14
CA GLY A 169 15.44 -3.29 -17.25
C GLY A 169 16.57 -3.30 -16.22
N THR A 170 16.40 -2.58 -15.11
CA THR A 170 17.26 -2.68 -13.93
C THR A 170 16.49 -3.32 -12.78
N ASP A 171 17.16 -4.08 -11.91
CA ASP A 171 16.53 -4.73 -10.74
C ASP A 171 15.76 -3.77 -9.82
N VAL A 172 16.10 -2.47 -9.85
CA VAL A 172 15.39 -1.43 -9.08
C VAL A 172 14.10 -1.04 -9.78
N ALA A 173 14.13 -0.82 -11.10
CA ALA A 173 12.94 -0.50 -11.88
C ALA A 173 11.96 -1.67 -11.90
N ASP A 174 12.46 -2.90 -12.02
CA ASP A 174 11.63 -4.11 -12.07
C ASP A 174 10.93 -4.33 -10.72
N ARG A 175 11.63 -4.19 -9.59
CA ARG A 175 11.00 -4.26 -8.26
C ARG A 175 9.96 -3.16 -8.03
N ALA A 176 10.23 -1.94 -8.47
CA ALA A 176 9.28 -0.84 -8.37
C ALA A 176 8.03 -1.11 -9.22
N MET A 177 8.20 -1.65 -10.42
CA MET A 177 7.11 -2.04 -11.32
C MET A 177 6.29 -3.20 -10.75
N ASP A 178 6.95 -4.22 -10.20
CA ASP A 178 6.29 -5.36 -9.55
C ASP A 178 5.42 -4.88 -8.39
N ARG A 179 5.93 -3.97 -7.56
CA ARG A 179 5.15 -3.38 -6.47
C ARG A 179 3.99 -2.54 -6.97
N PHE A 180 4.18 -1.74 -8.02
CA PHE A 180 3.09 -0.99 -8.65
C PHE A 180 1.99 -1.92 -9.14
N ASN A 181 2.34 -2.97 -9.88
CA ASN A 181 1.39 -3.95 -10.39
C ASN A 181 0.67 -4.69 -9.25
N HIS A 182 1.40 -5.06 -8.20
CA HIS A 182 0.82 -5.67 -7.01
C HIS A 182 -0.18 -4.71 -6.34
N ALA A 183 0.19 -3.46 -6.09
CA ALA A 183 -0.70 -2.49 -5.46
C ALA A 183 -1.94 -2.20 -6.33
N ALA A 184 -1.77 -2.06 -7.65
CA ALA A 184 -2.86 -1.81 -8.58
C ALA A 184 -3.83 -3.00 -8.69
N ALA A 185 -3.35 -4.24 -8.56
CA ALA A 185 -4.20 -5.42 -8.56
C ALA A 185 -5.06 -5.57 -7.28
N HIS A 186 -4.68 -4.91 -6.17
CA HIS A 186 -5.35 -5.03 -4.88
C HIS A 186 -6.20 -3.80 -4.51
N THR A 187 -6.42 -2.89 -5.46
CA THR A 187 -7.29 -1.73 -5.28
C THR A 187 -8.00 -1.40 -6.58
N ASN A 188 -9.24 -0.92 -6.48
CA ASN A 188 -10.04 -0.54 -7.64
C ASN A 188 -10.79 0.79 -7.40
N LEU A 189 -10.32 1.57 -6.41
CA LEU A 189 -10.92 2.84 -6.02
C LEU A 189 -9.84 3.90 -5.88
N ALA A 190 -10.01 5.01 -6.59
CA ALA A 190 -9.12 6.15 -6.56
C ALA A 190 -9.89 7.44 -6.31
N ALA A 191 -9.29 8.33 -5.51
CA ALA A 191 -9.65 9.75 -5.50
C ALA A 191 -8.99 10.40 -6.71
N ILE A 192 -9.80 10.87 -7.65
CA ILE A 192 -9.36 11.61 -8.83
C ILE A 192 -9.65 13.09 -8.57
N ALA A 193 -8.56 13.85 -8.43
CA ALA A 193 -8.56 15.29 -8.33
C ALA A 193 -8.33 15.90 -9.71
N SER A 194 -9.14 16.87 -10.06
CA SER A 194 -9.11 17.57 -11.34
C SER A 194 -9.50 19.02 -11.15
N THR A 195 -9.29 19.84 -12.17
CA THR A 195 -9.71 21.23 -12.17
C THR A 195 -10.69 21.48 -13.31
N ASP A 196 -11.71 22.29 -13.05
CA ASP A 196 -12.55 22.81 -14.11
C ASP A 196 -11.80 23.86 -14.97
N ARG A 197 -12.48 24.39 -15.99
CA ARG A 197 -11.96 25.46 -16.87
C ARG A 197 -11.58 26.75 -16.14
N PHE A 198 -12.08 26.95 -14.92
CA PHE A 198 -11.81 28.13 -14.08
C PHE A 198 -10.72 27.86 -13.04
N GLY A 199 -10.13 26.66 -13.03
CA GLY A 199 -9.10 26.26 -12.08
C GLY A 199 -9.63 25.86 -10.70
N GLN A 200 -10.95 25.68 -10.54
CA GLN A 200 -11.51 25.22 -9.28
C GLN A 200 -11.24 23.72 -9.10
N PRO A 201 -10.65 23.29 -7.96
CA PRO A 201 -10.37 21.90 -7.72
C PRO A 201 -11.64 21.12 -7.40
N SER A 202 -11.75 19.91 -7.95
CA SER A 202 -12.87 18.99 -7.79
C SER A 202 -12.32 17.58 -7.59
N ILE A 203 -12.76 16.90 -6.53
CA ILE A 203 -12.29 15.55 -6.18
C ILE A 203 -13.48 14.59 -6.21
N ARG A 204 -13.32 13.44 -6.86
CA ARG A 204 -14.29 12.34 -6.79
C ARG A 204 -13.63 11.00 -6.54
N LEU A 205 -14.31 10.17 -5.77
CA LEU A 205 -13.97 8.76 -5.65
C LEU A 205 -14.56 8.02 -6.85
N MET A 206 -13.70 7.38 -7.64
CA MET A 206 -14.09 6.68 -8.86
C MET A 206 -13.52 5.26 -8.85
N ARG A 207 -14.34 4.31 -9.32
CA ARG A 207 -13.84 2.96 -9.59
C ARG A 207 -13.02 2.98 -10.87
N PHE A 208 -11.93 2.24 -10.86
CA PHE A 208 -11.08 2.07 -12.04
C PHE A 208 -10.78 0.60 -12.27
N VAL A 209 -10.38 0.27 -13.49
CA VAL A 209 -9.82 -1.03 -13.86
C VAL A 209 -8.50 -0.84 -14.55
N THR A 210 -7.58 -1.77 -14.38
CA THR A 210 -6.28 -1.76 -15.07
C THR A 210 -6.36 -2.53 -16.38
N SER A 211 -5.66 -2.03 -17.39
CA SER A 211 -5.41 -2.79 -18.63
C SER A 211 -4.25 -3.79 -18.46
N ASP A 212 -3.95 -4.54 -19.52
CA ASP A 212 -2.75 -5.37 -19.65
C ASP A 212 -1.46 -4.54 -19.76
N ARG A 213 -1.57 -3.28 -20.17
CA ARG A 213 -0.45 -2.33 -20.25
C ARG A 213 -0.27 -1.60 -18.91
N PRO A 214 0.91 -1.69 -18.27
CA PRO A 214 1.19 -0.97 -17.04
C PRO A 214 1.00 0.54 -17.20
N GLY A 215 0.38 1.18 -16.20
CA GLY A 215 0.13 2.63 -16.21
C GLY A 215 -1.08 3.06 -17.05
N ILE A 216 -1.84 2.14 -17.65
CA ILE A 216 -3.08 2.46 -18.37
C ILE A 216 -4.28 1.90 -17.62
N TRP A 217 -5.11 2.83 -17.12
CA TRP A 217 -6.32 2.54 -16.36
C TRP A 217 -7.55 3.05 -17.10
N TYR A 218 -8.70 2.42 -16.88
CA TYR A 218 -9.99 2.87 -17.41
C TYR A 218 -10.91 3.30 -16.28
N VAL A 219 -11.61 4.41 -16.51
CA VAL A 219 -12.68 4.92 -15.65
C VAL A 219 -13.90 5.22 -16.50
N THR A 220 -15.07 5.16 -15.86
CA THR A 220 -16.36 5.49 -16.50
C THR A 220 -16.97 6.72 -15.86
N THR A 221 -17.71 7.49 -16.65
CA THR A 221 -18.50 8.61 -16.18
C THR A 221 -19.75 8.79 -17.03
N ALA A 222 -20.84 9.20 -16.37
CA ALA A 222 -22.04 9.64 -17.06
C ALA A 222 -21.74 10.85 -17.97
N PRO A 223 -22.39 10.96 -19.14
CA PRO A 223 -22.09 11.97 -20.15
C PRO A 223 -22.49 13.39 -19.74
N ASP A 224 -23.45 13.52 -18.83
CA ASP A 224 -23.93 14.78 -18.24
C ASP A 224 -23.13 15.20 -16.99
N SER A 225 -22.10 14.42 -16.64
CA SER A 225 -21.31 14.71 -15.46
C SER A 225 -20.35 15.88 -15.68
N PRO A 226 -20.19 16.81 -14.71
CA PRO A 226 -19.16 17.84 -14.75
C PRO A 226 -17.74 17.31 -14.96
N LYS A 227 -17.48 16.03 -14.63
CA LYS A 227 -16.18 15.38 -14.83
C LYS A 227 -15.78 15.26 -16.29
N VAL A 228 -16.71 15.26 -17.24
CA VAL A 228 -16.41 15.24 -18.67
C VAL A 228 -15.54 16.44 -19.04
N GLU A 229 -15.98 17.65 -18.67
CA GLU A 229 -15.24 18.89 -18.93
C GLU A 229 -13.91 18.93 -18.18
N GLU A 230 -13.88 18.47 -16.92
CA GLU A 230 -12.66 18.43 -16.11
C GLU A 230 -11.61 17.44 -16.69
N PHE A 231 -12.05 16.32 -17.26
CA PHE A 231 -11.17 15.34 -17.91
C PHE A 231 -10.65 15.84 -19.26
N GLU A 232 -11.43 16.63 -19.99
CA GLU A 232 -10.99 17.29 -21.23
C GLU A 232 -9.96 18.39 -20.97
N HIS A 233 -10.00 19.06 -19.82
CA HIS A 233 -8.97 20.03 -19.41
C HIS A 233 -7.60 19.37 -19.16
N GLY A 234 -7.57 18.07 -18.87
CA GLY A 234 -6.35 17.24 -18.86
C GLY A 234 -5.41 17.41 -17.66
N ARG A 235 -5.80 18.19 -16.63
CA ARG A 235 -5.02 18.35 -15.39
C ARG A 235 -5.59 17.47 -14.30
N LEU A 236 -4.94 16.33 -14.09
CA LEU A 236 -5.43 15.30 -13.19
C LEU A 236 -4.35 14.85 -12.21
N ALA A 237 -4.79 14.58 -10.99
CA ALA A 237 -4.04 13.82 -10.02
C ALA A 237 -4.90 12.69 -9.46
N LEU A 238 -4.28 11.57 -9.14
CA LEU A 238 -4.95 10.42 -8.55
C LEU A 238 -4.24 9.97 -7.28
N LEU A 239 -5.04 9.39 -6.38
CA LEU A 239 -4.59 8.70 -5.17
C LEU A 239 -5.49 7.50 -4.93
N THR A 240 -4.93 6.28 -4.87
CA THR A 240 -5.71 5.08 -4.55
C THR A 240 -5.98 4.97 -3.05
N GLN A 241 -6.99 4.19 -2.69
CA GLN A 241 -7.12 3.73 -1.32
C GLN A 241 -5.94 2.81 -0.94
N PRO A 242 -5.50 2.83 0.33
CA PRO A 242 -4.50 1.89 0.81
C PRO A 242 -4.95 0.45 0.64
N THR A 243 -4.05 -0.42 0.18
CA THR A 243 -4.23 -1.88 0.20
C THR A 243 -4.16 -2.43 1.63
N GLU A 244 -4.38 -3.73 1.82
CA GLU A 244 -4.19 -4.37 3.14
C GLU A 244 -2.74 -4.25 3.67
N SER A 245 -1.74 -4.27 2.78
CA SER A 245 -0.34 -4.00 3.09
C SER A 245 -0.06 -2.52 3.36
N GLY A 246 -1.02 -1.63 3.08
CA GLY A 246 -0.90 -0.19 3.24
C GLY A 246 -0.24 0.52 2.06
N ASP A 247 -0.09 -0.16 0.92
CA ASP A 247 0.43 0.46 -0.30
C ASP A 247 -0.63 1.41 -0.88
N THR A 248 -0.17 2.58 -1.33
CA THR A 248 -0.97 3.60 -1.99
C THR A 248 -0.28 4.03 -3.28
N ILE A 249 -1.04 4.20 -4.34
CA ILE A 249 -0.55 4.71 -5.61
C ILE A 249 -0.98 6.16 -5.72
N SER A 250 -0.04 7.05 -6.01
CA SER A 250 -0.34 8.44 -6.33
C SER A 250 0.33 8.87 -7.64
N SER A 251 -0.33 9.74 -8.38
CA SER A 251 0.26 10.37 -9.56
C SER A 251 -0.35 11.75 -9.80
N ASN A 252 0.49 12.71 -10.20
CA ASN A 252 0.07 14.02 -10.72
C ASN A 252 0.49 14.20 -12.20
N ARG A 253 0.92 13.11 -12.85
CA ARG A 253 1.29 13.06 -14.27
C ARG A 253 0.41 12.05 -14.98
N VAL A 254 -0.85 12.42 -15.14
CA VAL A 254 -1.88 11.58 -15.75
C VAL A 254 -2.46 12.30 -16.96
N ARG A 255 -2.47 11.63 -18.11
CA ARG A 255 -3.17 12.09 -19.30
C ARG A 255 -4.51 11.39 -19.41
N THR A 256 -5.53 12.10 -19.83
CA THR A 256 -6.85 11.56 -20.14
C THR A 256 -7.10 11.51 -21.62
N LYS A 257 -7.84 10.48 -22.03
CA LYS A 257 -8.42 10.40 -23.36
C LYS A 257 -9.81 9.77 -23.27
N CYS A 258 -10.83 10.46 -23.77
CA CYS A 258 -12.13 9.83 -24.01
C CYS A 258 -11.97 8.86 -25.19
N LEU A 259 -12.30 7.59 -24.99
CA LEU A 259 -12.12 6.58 -26.03
C LEU A 259 -13.24 6.62 -27.08
N GLY A 260 -14.40 7.19 -26.76
CA GLY A 260 -15.60 7.13 -27.61
C GLY A 260 -16.10 5.70 -27.86
N THR A 261 -15.52 4.71 -27.17
CA THR A 261 -15.92 3.31 -27.21
C THR A 261 -17.03 3.05 -26.20
N SER A 262 -17.92 2.10 -26.51
CA SER A 262 -18.94 1.63 -25.57
C SER A 262 -18.28 0.99 -24.34
N PHE A 263 -18.95 1.09 -23.19
CA PHE A 263 -18.61 0.34 -21.97
C PHE A 263 -18.39 -1.16 -22.24
N ALA A 264 -19.06 -1.73 -23.25
CA ALA A 264 -18.90 -3.12 -23.69
C ALA A 264 -17.43 -3.55 -23.88
N THR A 265 -16.54 -2.64 -24.29
CA THR A 265 -15.12 -2.92 -24.53
C THR A 265 -14.34 -3.19 -23.25
N ILE A 266 -14.80 -2.66 -22.11
CA ILE A 266 -14.14 -2.81 -20.80
C ILE A 266 -14.99 -3.59 -19.79
N THR A 267 -16.18 -4.06 -20.18
CA THR A 267 -17.11 -4.76 -19.29
C THR A 267 -16.47 -5.95 -18.59
N GLU A 268 -15.64 -6.74 -19.28
CA GLU A 268 -15.00 -7.91 -18.68
C GLU A 268 -13.94 -7.52 -17.63
N LEU A 269 -13.22 -6.41 -17.86
CA LEU A 269 -12.30 -5.86 -16.87
C LEU A 269 -13.06 -5.44 -15.60
N TYR A 270 -14.19 -4.75 -15.75
CA TYR A 270 -15.03 -4.36 -14.61
C TYR A 270 -15.67 -5.54 -13.89
N ARG A 271 -16.13 -6.55 -14.63
CA ARG A 271 -16.67 -7.79 -14.06
C ARG A 271 -15.63 -8.50 -13.19
N THR A 272 -14.39 -8.55 -13.66
CA THR A 272 -13.30 -9.26 -13.00
C THR A 272 -12.72 -8.49 -11.81
N GLN A 273 -12.50 -7.19 -11.98
CA GLN A 273 -11.73 -6.37 -11.03
C GLN A 273 -12.61 -5.58 -10.05
N VAL A 274 -13.91 -5.41 -10.33
CA VAL A 274 -14.84 -4.66 -9.46
C VAL A 274 -16.08 -5.51 -9.17
N PRO A 275 -15.99 -6.48 -8.22
CA PRO A 275 -17.09 -7.38 -7.90
C PRO A 275 -18.38 -6.63 -7.56
N GLY A 276 -19.48 -6.99 -8.25
CA GLY A 276 -20.80 -6.43 -8.04
C GLY A 276 -21.06 -5.08 -8.74
N TYR A 277 -20.10 -4.50 -9.45
CA TYR A 277 -20.29 -3.23 -10.17
C TYR A 277 -21.43 -3.30 -11.20
N LEU A 278 -21.42 -4.33 -12.04
CA LEU A 278 -22.43 -4.52 -13.10
C LEU A 278 -23.84 -4.78 -12.58
N ASN A 279 -23.99 -5.24 -11.33
CA ASN A 279 -25.31 -5.49 -10.75
C ASN A 279 -26.11 -4.21 -10.53
N GLY A 280 -25.42 -3.06 -10.49
CA GLY A 280 -26.03 -1.74 -10.30
C GLY A 280 -26.24 -0.94 -11.58
N LEU A 281 -25.94 -1.48 -12.76
CA LEU A 281 -26.08 -0.79 -14.04
C LEU A 281 -27.00 -1.55 -15.00
N THR A 282 -28.06 -0.89 -15.44
CA THR A 282 -28.92 -1.37 -16.54
C THR A 282 -28.15 -1.37 -17.87
N GLU A 283 -28.64 -2.13 -18.86
CA GLU A 283 -28.02 -2.15 -20.19
C GLU A 283 -28.03 -0.75 -20.85
N ASP A 284 -29.10 0.01 -20.68
CA ASP A 284 -29.22 1.38 -21.19
C ASP A 284 -28.20 2.34 -20.54
N GLU A 285 -27.97 2.21 -19.23
CA GLU A 285 -26.94 2.98 -18.53
C GLU A 285 -25.54 2.61 -19.04
N GLN A 286 -25.26 1.32 -19.20
CA GLN A 286 -23.98 0.85 -19.76
C GLN A 286 -23.73 1.40 -21.17
N GLN A 287 -24.76 1.54 -22.00
CA GLN A 287 -24.61 2.11 -23.34
C GLN A 287 -24.33 3.62 -23.33
N ARG A 288 -24.76 4.33 -22.28
CA ARG A 288 -24.59 5.78 -22.14
C ARG A 288 -23.29 6.17 -21.44
N GLU A 289 -22.69 5.27 -20.67
CA GLU A 289 -21.43 5.51 -19.96
C GLU A 289 -20.29 5.87 -20.92
N LEU A 290 -19.58 6.96 -20.62
CA LEU A 290 -18.37 7.35 -21.33
C LEU A 290 -17.16 6.65 -20.71
N VAL A 291 -16.33 6.05 -21.56
CA VAL A 291 -15.08 5.41 -21.15
C VAL A 291 -13.91 6.35 -21.35
N TYR A 292 -13.17 6.61 -20.27
CA TYR A 292 -11.92 7.37 -20.28
C TYR A 292 -10.73 6.47 -20.00
N GLU A 293 -9.70 6.61 -20.81
CA GLU A 293 -8.37 6.08 -20.57
C GLU A 293 -7.55 7.09 -19.76
N LEU A 294 -7.02 6.64 -18.62
CA LEU A 294 -6.04 7.34 -17.80
C LEU A 294 -4.67 6.74 -18.10
N THR A 295 -3.79 7.52 -18.74
CA THR A 295 -2.40 7.14 -18.98
C THR A 295 -1.51 7.82 -17.95
N LEU A 296 -0.99 7.04 -17.00
CA LEU A 296 -0.02 7.49 -16.01
C LEU A 296 1.35 7.57 -16.70
N GLU A 297 1.98 8.74 -16.71
CA GLU A 297 3.35 8.89 -17.23
C GLU A 297 4.39 8.49 -16.17
N SER A 298 4.04 8.73 -14.91
CA SER A 298 4.78 8.24 -13.74
C SER A 298 3.82 8.04 -12.57
N ALA A 299 4.15 7.12 -11.67
CA ALA A 299 3.42 6.92 -10.42
C ALA A 299 4.39 6.77 -9.24
N THR A 300 3.94 7.21 -8.09
CA THR A 300 4.57 6.89 -6.81
C THR A 300 3.80 5.77 -6.15
N VAL A 301 4.50 4.74 -5.68
CA VAL A 301 3.95 3.70 -4.81
C VAL A 301 4.54 3.88 -3.43
N ASP A 302 3.69 4.32 -2.52
CA ASP A 302 4.03 4.62 -1.14
C ASP A 302 3.45 3.57 -0.23
N ASN A 303 4.27 3.05 0.69
CA ASN A 303 3.75 2.38 1.88
C ASN A 303 4.37 2.96 3.14
N TRP A 304 4.19 2.26 4.26
CA TRP A 304 4.68 2.73 5.55
C TRP A 304 6.20 2.78 5.66
N LEU A 305 6.91 2.09 4.76
CA LEU A 305 8.33 1.76 4.85
C LEU A 305 9.13 2.20 3.63
N GLU A 306 8.51 2.22 2.46
CA GLU A 306 9.17 2.34 1.17
C GLU A 306 8.41 3.31 0.26
N HIS A 307 9.16 3.96 -0.61
CA HIS A 307 8.69 4.95 -1.57
C HIS A 307 9.34 4.64 -2.92
N ASP A 308 8.56 4.07 -3.82
CA ASP A 308 9.00 3.76 -5.18
C ASP A 308 8.39 4.73 -6.18
N VAL A 309 9.16 5.06 -7.21
CA VAL A 309 8.69 5.85 -8.34
C VAL A 309 8.84 5.00 -9.59
N VAL A 310 7.76 4.84 -10.31
CA VAL A 310 7.68 4.12 -11.59
C VAL A 310 7.48 5.14 -12.70
N GLU A 311 8.32 5.06 -13.74
CA GLU A 311 8.17 5.85 -14.96
C GLU A 311 7.69 4.93 -16.10
N PHE A 312 6.55 5.25 -16.71
CA PHE A 312 5.93 4.43 -17.75
C PHE A 312 6.32 4.87 -19.18
N ARG A 313 6.71 6.15 -19.35
CA ARG A 313 7.09 6.74 -20.65
C ARG A 313 8.24 6.02 -21.37
N SER A 314 9.03 5.23 -20.66
CA SER A 314 10.15 4.46 -21.21
C SER A 314 9.82 2.99 -21.51
N TRP A 315 8.57 2.56 -21.29
CA TRP A 315 8.10 1.19 -21.54
C TRP A 315 7.33 1.04 -22.86
N GLU A 316 7.00 2.15 -23.53
CA GLU A 316 6.65 2.14 -24.94
C GLU A 316 7.91 1.71 -25.71
N ARG A 317 7.99 0.44 -26.11
CA ARG A 317 8.99 -0.01 -27.08
C ARG A 317 8.94 0.97 -28.26
N PRO A 318 10.08 1.46 -28.79
CA PRO A 318 10.04 2.19 -30.05
C PRO A 318 9.34 1.28 -31.07
N GLU A 319 8.33 1.83 -31.76
CA GLU A 319 7.80 1.20 -32.97
C GLU A 319 9.02 0.85 -33.85
N PRO A 320 9.11 -0.38 -34.40
CA PRO A 320 10.15 -0.65 -35.38
C PRO A 320 9.96 0.35 -36.50
N ASP A 321 11.00 1.15 -36.77
CA ASP A 321 11.04 2.07 -37.90
C ASP A 321 10.48 1.35 -39.12
N ARG A 322 9.35 1.83 -39.64
CA ARG A 322 8.89 1.43 -40.96
C ARG A 322 9.90 1.99 -41.95
N GLN A 323 10.89 1.17 -42.29
CA GLN A 323 11.62 1.29 -43.55
C GLN A 323 10.69 0.93 -44.71
#